data_AF-A0A7C3T351-F1
#
_entry.id   AF-A0A7C3T351-F1
#
_cell.length_a   1.000
_cell.length_b   1.000
_cell.length_c   1.000
_cell.angle_alpha   90.00
_cell.angle_beta   90.00
_cell.angle_gamma   90.00
#
_symmetry.space_group_name_H-M   'P 1'
#
loop_
_entity.id
_entity.type
_entity.pdbx_description
1 polymer ?
#
loop_
_entity_poly.entity_id
_entity_poly.type
_entity_poly.pdbx_seq_one_letter_code
_entity_poly.pdbx_strand_id
1 'polypeptide(L)'
;MKGMRNVAIVGIGYTPVFVSKRRDVCIPEMISEAVENALADSGLTPADVDAVVFGNMQTFEGVNIPHLWCVDHIASLGKPL
;
A
#
# COMPACT_ATOMS: atom_id res chain seq x y z
N MET A 1 22.55 -17.65 15.16
CA MET A 1 21.19 -17.76 14.60
C MET A 1 20.37 -16.60 15.13
N LYS A 2 19.89 -15.71 14.26
CA LYS A 2 19.05 -14.58 14.68
C LYS A 2 17.72 -15.17 15.16
N GLY A 3 17.42 -15.05 16.45
CA GLY A 3 16.19 -15.57 17.04
C GLY A 3 14.95 -14.94 16.39
N MET A 4 13.82 -15.65 16.45
CA MET A 4 12.54 -15.22 15.89
C MET A 4 12.09 -13.95 16.65
N ARG A 5 11.97 -12.82 15.94
CA ARG A 5 11.57 -11.54 16.54
C ARG A 5 10.06 -11.48 16.62
N ASN A 6 9.53 -11.06 17.76
CA ASN A 6 8.11 -10.71 17.89
C ASN A 6 7.79 -9.53 16.97
N VAL A 7 6.56 -9.52 16.44
CA VAL A 7 6.06 -8.48 15.52
C VAL A 7 4.77 -7.89 16.06
N ALA A 8 4.47 -6.66 15.66
CA ALA A 8 3.24 -5.95 15.98
C ALA A 8 2.73 -5.19 14.75
N ILE A 9 1.41 -4.96 14.69
CA ILE A 9 0.81 -4.04 13.74
C ILE A 9 0.81 -2.66 14.41
N VAL A 10 1.46 -1.69 13.78
CA VAL A 10 1.63 -0.33 14.33
C VAL A 10 0.73 0.71 13.68
N GLY A 11 0.06 0.37 12.57
CA GLY A 11 -0.96 1.20 11.96
C GLY A 11 -1.75 0.44 10.90
N ILE A 12 -2.95 0.93 10.61
CA ILE A 12 -3.85 0.40 9.59
C ILE A 12 -4.43 1.52 8.73
N GLY A 13 -4.74 1.22 7.47
CA GLY A 13 -5.34 2.19 6.56
C GLY A 13 -6.24 1.52 5.54
N TYR A 14 -7.29 2.24 5.15
CA TYR A 14 -8.28 1.81 4.18
C TYR A 14 -8.79 3.02 3.40
N THR A 15 -9.44 2.76 2.27
CA THR A 15 -10.07 3.78 1.45
C THR A 15 -11.20 4.46 2.25
N PRO A 16 -11.29 5.80 2.30
CA PRO A 16 -12.26 6.52 3.14
C PRO A 16 -13.72 6.34 2.70
N VAL A 17 -13.98 5.91 1.46
CA VAL A 17 -15.33 5.78 0.90
C VAL A 17 -15.69 4.30 0.71
N PHE A 18 -16.69 3.82 1.45
CA PHE A 18 -17.15 2.43 1.41
C PHE A 18 -18.33 2.24 0.44
N VAL A 19 -18.01 2.09 -0.83
CA VAL A 19 -19.00 1.88 -1.91
C VAL A 19 -18.55 0.76 -2.84
N SER A 20 -19.49 0.17 -3.57
CA SER A 20 -19.17 -0.91 -4.52
C SER A 20 -18.42 -0.44 -5.77
N LYS A 21 -18.49 0.85 -6.11
CA LYS A 21 -17.84 1.44 -7.29
C LYS A 21 -17.42 2.88 -7.02
N ARG A 22 -16.16 3.20 -7.29
CA ARG A 22 -15.62 4.56 -7.40
C ARG A 22 -15.35 4.84 -8.88
N ARG A 23 -15.83 5.97 -9.39
CA ARG A 23 -15.58 6.43 -10.79
C ARG A 23 -14.77 7.71 -10.85
N ASP A 24 -14.55 8.29 -9.68
CA ASP A 24 -13.88 9.56 -9.41
C ASP A 24 -12.37 9.38 -9.18
N VAL A 25 -11.91 8.15 -8.98
CA VAL A 25 -10.50 7.80 -8.78
C VAL A 25 -10.14 6.52 -9.52
N CYS A 26 -8.86 6.40 -9.87
CA CYS A 26 -8.25 5.17 -10.35
C CYS A 26 -7.69 4.31 -9.20
N ILE A 27 -7.26 3.09 -9.52
CA ILE A 27 -6.73 2.13 -8.53
C ILE A 27 -5.52 2.69 -7.76
N PRO A 28 -4.48 3.26 -8.40
CA PRO A 28 -3.36 3.87 -7.68
C PRO A 28 -3.78 4.99 -6.72
N GLU A 29 -4.70 5.87 -7.14
CA GLU A 29 -5.22 6.94 -6.26
C GLU A 29 -5.95 6.36 -5.03
N MET A 30 -6.76 5.32 -5.23
CA MET A 30 -7.42 4.60 -4.13
C MET A 30 -6.42 3.95 -3.18
N ILE A 31 -5.31 3.43 -3.71
CA ILE A 31 -4.21 2.87 -2.91
C ILE A 31 -3.55 3.98 -2.09
N SER A 32 -3.27 5.15 -2.68
CA SER A 32 -2.74 6.31 -1.94
C SER A 32 -3.62 6.68 -0.75
N GLU A 33 -4.95 6.74 -0.94
CA GLU A 33 -5.88 7.02 0.15
C GLU A 33 -5.67 6.06 1.35
N ALA A 34 -5.51 4.76 1.07
CA ALA A 34 -5.31 3.76 2.12
C ALA A 34 -3.90 3.81 2.74
N VAL A 35 -2.87 4.02 1.93
CA VAL A 35 -1.46 4.05 2.37
C VAL A 35 -1.17 5.29 3.22
N GLU A 36 -1.67 6.45 2.81
CA GLU A 36 -1.56 7.69 3.58
C GLU A 36 -2.23 7.56 4.94
N ASN A 37 -3.42 6.94 4.99
CA ASN A 37 -4.11 6.66 6.25
C ASN A 37 -3.30 5.71 7.16
N ALA A 38 -2.67 4.67 6.60
CA ALA A 38 -1.85 3.73 7.38
C ALA A 38 -0.58 4.37 7.94
N LEU A 39 0.07 5.24 7.16
CA LEU A 39 1.24 6.01 7.61
C LEU A 39 0.85 7.02 8.69
N ALA A 40 -0.28 7.71 8.52
CA ALA A 40 -0.80 8.63 9.52
C ALA A 40 -1.15 7.94 10.84
N ASP A 41 -1.82 6.78 10.79
CA ASP A 41 -2.20 5.99 11.97
C ASP A 41 -0.96 5.46 12.72
N SER A 42 0.09 5.07 12.00
CA SER A 42 1.35 4.62 12.59
C SER A 42 2.29 5.75 13.04
N GLY A 43 2.04 7.00 12.62
CA GLY A 43 2.94 8.13 12.84
C GLY A 43 4.27 8.00 12.10
N LEU A 44 4.33 7.18 11.05
CA LEU A 44 5.52 6.92 10.24
C LEU A 44 5.48 7.72 8.93
N THR A 45 6.65 7.85 8.32
CA THR A 45 6.80 8.39 6.97
C THR A 45 7.18 7.27 6.00
N PRO A 46 7.05 7.50 4.68
CA PRO A 46 7.61 6.57 3.70
C PRO A 46 9.08 6.23 3.98
N ALA A 47 9.91 7.16 4.45
CA ALA A 47 11.33 6.88 4.69
C ALA A 47 11.58 5.82 5.77
N ASP A 48 10.61 5.59 6.67
CA ASP A 48 10.72 4.62 7.78
C ASP A 48 10.36 3.18 7.36
N VAL A 49 9.87 2.99 6.12
CA VAL A 49 9.46 1.68 5.60
C VAL A 49 10.60 1.06 4.79
N ASP A 50 11.14 -0.07 5.27
CA ASP A 50 12.26 -0.78 4.65
C ASP A 50 11.88 -1.55 3.36
N ALA A 51 10.67 -2.09 3.32
CA ALA A 51 10.17 -2.92 2.21
C ALA A 51 8.65 -2.90 2.17
N VAL A 52 8.08 -3.14 0.99
CA VAL A 52 6.62 -3.20 0.79
C VAL A 52 6.25 -4.56 0.22
N VAL A 53 5.13 -5.11 0.67
CA VAL A 53 4.55 -6.32 0.08
C VAL A 53 3.22 -5.96 -0.53
N PHE A 54 3.06 -6.24 -1.82
CA PHE A 54 1.86 -5.87 -2.57
C PHE A 54 1.03 -7.10 -2.96
N GLY A 55 -0.25 -7.07 -2.61
CA GLY A 55 -1.24 -8.09 -2.99
C GLY A 55 -2.33 -7.49 -3.87
N ASN A 56 -2.63 -8.15 -4.99
CA ASN A 56 -3.65 -7.71 -5.96
C ASN A 56 -4.17 -8.90 -6.79
N MET A 57 -5.35 -8.76 -7.40
CA MET A 57 -5.88 -9.66 -8.42
C MET A 57 -5.66 -9.08 -9.83
N GLN A 58 -4.44 -9.23 -10.35
CA GLN A 58 -3.93 -8.47 -11.51
C GLN A 58 -4.78 -8.65 -12.78
N THR A 59 -5.39 -9.83 -12.96
CA THR A 59 -6.15 -10.19 -14.16
C THR A 59 -7.41 -9.32 -14.37
N PHE A 60 -7.93 -8.70 -13.32
CA PHE A 60 -9.16 -7.89 -13.40
C PHE A 60 -8.91 -6.42 -13.75
N GLU A 61 -7.68 -5.96 -13.59
CA GLU A 61 -7.32 -4.54 -13.79
C GLU A 61 -6.87 -4.26 -15.23
N GLY A 62 -6.60 -5.30 -16.02
CA GLY A 62 -6.10 -5.16 -17.40
C GLY A 62 -4.66 -4.61 -17.47
N VAL A 63 -3.96 -4.55 -16.34
CA VAL A 63 -2.57 -4.07 -16.24
C VAL A 63 -1.66 -5.23 -15.88
N ASN A 64 -0.61 -5.42 -16.67
CA ASN A 64 0.42 -6.40 -16.34
C ASN A 64 1.33 -5.83 -15.24
N ILE A 65 1.64 -6.64 -14.22
CA ILE A 65 2.54 -6.28 -13.13
C ILE A 65 2.11 -4.95 -12.42
N PRO A 66 0.90 -4.89 -11.84
CA PRO A 66 0.32 -3.64 -11.33
C PRO A 66 1.09 -3.03 -10.15
N HIS A 67 1.92 -3.81 -9.46
CA HIS A 67 2.80 -3.26 -8.41
C HIS A 67 3.84 -2.28 -8.98
N LEU A 68 4.28 -2.44 -10.24
CA LEU A 68 5.16 -1.48 -10.91
C LEU A 68 4.42 -0.20 -11.31
N TRP A 69 3.13 -0.32 -11.65
CA TRP A 69 2.29 0.84 -11.92
C TRP A 69 1.97 1.64 -10.65
N CYS A 70 1.89 0.95 -9.50
CA CYS A 70 1.51 1.56 -8.23
C CYS A 70 2.69 2.01 -7.36
N VAL A 71 3.95 1.90 -7.80
CA VAL A 71 5.17 2.08 -6.96
C VAL A 71 5.13 3.33 -6.09
N ASP A 72 4.78 4.47 -6.68
CA ASP A 72 4.73 5.75 -5.96
C ASP A 72 3.57 5.78 -4.95
N HIS A 73 2.45 5.16 -5.29
CA HIS A 73 1.22 5.14 -4.50
C HIS A 73 1.28 4.17 -3.30
N ILE A 74 2.13 3.16 -3.36
CA ILE A 74 2.40 2.22 -2.25
C ILE A 74 3.60 2.62 -1.40
N ALA A 75 4.15 3.82 -1.61
CA ALA A 75 5.33 4.33 -0.91
C ALA A 75 6.58 3.41 -1.05
N SER A 76 6.74 2.74 -2.20
CA SER A 76 7.81 1.75 -2.43
C SER A 76 8.93 2.23 -3.38
N LEU A 77 8.97 3.53 -3.73
CA LEU A 77 9.98 4.06 -4.64
C LEU A 77 11.40 3.80 -4.09
N GLY A 78 12.23 3.11 -4.88
CA GLY A 78 13.61 2.78 -4.53
C GLY A 78 13.76 1.69 -3.47
N LYS A 79 12.68 0.99 -3.11
CA LYS A 79 12.67 -0.04 -2.06
C LYS A 79 12.42 -1.44 -2.62
N PRO A 80 12.80 -2.49 -1.89
CA PRO A 80 12.33 -3.83 -2.16
C PRO A 80 10.80 -3.89 -2.16
N LEU A 81 10.25 -4.45 -3.23
CA LEU A 81 8.82 -4.62 -3.49
C LEU A 81 8.52 -6.06 -3.91
#